data_AF-A0A6I2V3J7-F1
#
_entry.id   AF-A0A6I2V3J7-F1
#
_cell.length_a   1.000
_cell.length_b   1.000
_cell.length_c   1.000
_cell.angle_alpha   90.00
_cell.angle_beta   90.00
_cell.angle_gamma   90.00
#
_symmetry.space_group_name_H-M   'P 1'
#
loop_
_entity.id
_entity.type
_entity.pdbx_description
1 polymer ?
#
loop_
_entity_poly.entity_id
_entity_poly.type
_entity_poly.pdbx_seq_one_letter_code
_entity_poly.pdbx_strand_id
1 'polypeptide(L)'
;MNLKRRNVLTAISASFLALFGQAAVAADVPLIKPTSLGQVVIYRNKKFTCIKKGKLLVWDRGVAIKPTPTPKPTPSATASNPSAKPTASASALTFVAKSDEIVEGSSKVIEVKPANAASISVAVTRVNGAVVVLSAVCTHQGCVVEAAKSQLECPCHGSSFNFTNGNINQGPARAALHKYVASESAGSIYITL
;
A
#
# COMPACT_ATOMS: atom_id res chain seq x y z
N MET A 1 85.82 4.31 -24.17
CA MET A 1 84.37 4.03 -24.17
C MET A 1 83.68 5.17 -23.42
N ASN A 2 83.02 6.08 -24.15
CA ASN A 2 82.44 7.31 -23.61
C ASN A 2 81.09 7.02 -22.95
N LEU A 3 81.06 7.01 -21.61
CA LEU A 3 79.84 6.84 -20.83
C LEU A 3 79.14 8.19 -20.65
N LYS A 4 77.99 8.35 -21.29
CA LYS A 4 77.16 9.56 -21.25
C LYS A 4 76.65 9.84 -19.83
N ARG A 5 77.06 11.00 -19.31
CA ARG A 5 76.29 11.97 -18.49
C ARG A 5 74.78 11.89 -18.84
N ARG A 6 73.78 11.99 -17.95
CA ARG A 6 73.61 12.81 -16.74
C ARG A 6 72.18 12.60 -16.19
N ASN A 7 72.00 13.02 -14.94
CA ASN A 7 70.76 13.51 -14.27
C ASN A 7 69.93 12.55 -13.40
N VAL A 8 70.31 12.60 -12.13
CA VAL A 8 69.49 12.48 -10.92
C VAL A 8 68.28 13.41 -10.96
N LEU A 9 67.09 12.91 -10.59
CA LEU A 9 66.13 13.63 -9.73
C LEU A 9 65.02 12.67 -9.24
N THR A 10 64.87 12.68 -7.91
CA THR A 10 63.94 11.95 -7.06
C THR A 10 62.47 12.38 -7.26
N ALA A 11 61.53 11.43 -7.22
CA ALA A 11 60.16 11.70 -6.75
C ALA A 11 59.46 10.40 -6.29
N ILE A 12 58.96 10.45 -5.06
CA ILE A 12 58.17 9.46 -4.32
C ILE A 12 56.70 9.67 -4.67
N SER A 13 55.91 8.62 -4.91
CA SER A 13 54.54 8.52 -4.37
C SER A 13 53.90 7.16 -4.66
N ALA A 14 53.40 6.54 -3.59
CA ALA A 14 52.55 5.36 -3.60
C ALA A 14 51.19 5.67 -4.20
N SER A 15 50.61 4.75 -4.97
CA SER A 15 49.20 4.82 -5.38
C SER A 15 48.60 3.43 -5.58
N PHE A 16 48.04 2.92 -4.48
CA PHE A 16 46.62 2.55 -4.41
C PHE A 16 46.02 1.87 -5.64
N LEU A 17 46.24 0.56 -5.78
CA LEU A 17 45.39 -0.29 -6.59
C LEU A 17 44.15 -0.69 -5.76
N ALA A 18 43.21 0.24 -5.67
CA ALA A 18 41.87 -0.06 -5.18
C ALA A 18 41.19 -1.01 -6.19
N LEU A 19 41.05 -2.29 -5.82
CA LEU A 19 40.06 -3.16 -6.44
C LEU A 19 38.68 -2.56 -6.13
N PHE A 20 38.11 -1.91 -7.15
CA PHE A 20 36.74 -1.44 -7.15
C PHE A 20 35.81 -2.61 -6.84
N GLY A 21 35.19 -2.55 -5.66
CA GLY A 21 33.99 -3.32 -5.37
C GLY A 21 32.93 -2.98 -6.40
N GLN A 22 32.60 -3.93 -7.27
CA GLN A 22 31.41 -3.86 -8.09
C GLN A 22 30.22 -4.08 -7.18
N ALA A 23 29.69 -2.97 -6.65
CA ALA A 23 28.36 -2.95 -6.09
C ALA A 23 27.39 -3.39 -7.18
N ALA A 24 26.83 -4.58 -7.04
CA ALA A 24 25.69 -5.02 -7.81
C ALA A 24 24.56 -4.00 -7.56
N VAL A 25 24.25 -3.20 -8.58
CA VAL A 25 23.14 -2.26 -8.52
C VAL A 25 21.87 -3.10 -8.53
N ALA A 26 21.29 -3.30 -7.35
CA ALA A 26 20.00 -3.95 -7.19
C ALA A 26 18.97 -3.26 -8.12
N ALA A 27 18.28 -4.05 -8.93
CA ALA A 27 17.34 -3.56 -9.93
C ALA A 27 16.31 -2.61 -9.30
N ASP A 28 16.24 -1.39 -9.82
CA ASP A 28 15.41 -0.27 -9.35
C ASP A 28 13.95 -0.43 -9.84
N VAL A 29 13.41 -1.66 -9.76
CA VAL A 29 12.13 -2.07 -10.35
C VAL A 29 11.35 -2.86 -9.29
N PRO A 30 10.01 -2.73 -9.22
CA PRO A 30 9.21 -3.51 -8.27
C PRO A 30 9.48 -5.01 -8.38
N LEU A 31 9.72 -5.69 -7.26
CA LEU A 31 9.92 -7.15 -7.22
C LEU A 31 8.64 -7.94 -7.58
N ILE A 32 7.48 -7.28 -7.53
CA ILE A 32 6.21 -7.83 -7.98
C ILE A 32 6.21 -8.02 -9.50
N LYS A 33 5.69 -9.16 -9.99
CA LYS A 33 5.52 -9.37 -11.43
C LYS A 33 4.32 -8.54 -11.94
N PRO A 34 4.42 -7.91 -13.12
CA PRO A 34 3.29 -7.22 -13.73
C PRO A 34 2.24 -8.22 -14.20
N THR A 35 0.99 -8.02 -13.78
CA THR A 35 -0.12 -8.97 -14.05
C THR A 35 -1.03 -8.47 -15.17
N SER A 36 -1.24 -7.15 -15.28
CA SER A 36 -2.16 -6.55 -16.25
C SER A 36 -1.57 -5.31 -16.93
N LEU A 37 -1.84 -5.14 -18.22
CA LEU A 37 -1.43 -3.93 -18.97
C LEU A 37 -2.06 -2.67 -18.38
N GLY A 38 -1.25 -1.63 -18.16
CA GLY A 38 -1.71 -0.38 -17.56
C GLY A 38 -1.81 -0.40 -16.03
N GLN A 39 -1.47 -1.52 -15.37
CA GLN A 39 -1.34 -1.57 -13.92
C GLN A 39 -0.27 -0.58 -13.45
N VAL A 40 -0.55 0.17 -12.40
CA VAL A 40 0.35 1.19 -11.85
C VAL A 40 0.71 0.83 -10.40
N VAL A 41 2.00 0.90 -10.05
CA VAL A 41 2.47 0.71 -8.68
C VAL A 41 3.48 1.79 -8.30
N ILE A 42 3.42 2.25 -7.06
CA ILE A 42 4.41 3.18 -6.50
C ILE A 42 5.45 2.36 -5.73
N TYR A 43 6.72 2.48 -6.11
CA TYR A 43 7.83 1.80 -5.46
C TYR A 43 9.02 2.76 -5.37
N ARG A 44 9.61 2.92 -4.18
CA ARG A 44 10.78 3.78 -3.93
C ARG A 44 10.63 5.21 -4.49
N ASN A 45 9.48 5.85 -4.25
CA ASN A 45 9.13 7.19 -4.77
C ASN A 45 9.18 7.31 -6.30
N LYS A 46 8.92 6.21 -7.00
CA LYS A 46 8.73 6.19 -8.45
C LYS A 46 7.40 5.50 -8.76
N LYS A 47 6.67 6.05 -9.74
CA LYS A 47 5.46 5.45 -10.30
C LYS A 47 5.87 4.55 -11.47
N PHE A 48 5.62 3.26 -11.36
CA PHE A 48 5.85 2.27 -12.39
C PHE A 48 4.54 1.90 -13.08
N THR A 49 4.55 1.85 -14.41
CA THR A 49 3.42 1.41 -15.23
C THR A 49 3.77 0.11 -15.93
N CYS A 50 2.87 -0.86 -15.89
CA CYS A 50 3.00 -2.08 -16.66
C CYS A 50 2.77 -1.79 -18.15
N ILE A 51 3.78 -2.05 -18.95
CA ILE A 51 3.77 -1.88 -20.40
C ILE A 51 4.01 -3.21 -21.11
N LYS A 52 3.48 -3.32 -22.33
CA LYS A 52 3.75 -4.46 -23.20
C LYS A 52 5.09 -4.25 -23.91
N LYS A 53 6.04 -5.16 -23.73
CA LYS A 53 7.27 -5.21 -24.53
C LYS A 53 7.34 -6.54 -25.26
N GLY A 54 6.94 -6.51 -26.54
CA GLY A 54 6.77 -7.73 -27.33
C GLY A 54 5.61 -8.59 -26.82
N LYS A 55 5.88 -9.86 -26.45
CA LYS A 55 4.91 -10.79 -25.87
C LYS A 55 4.84 -10.75 -24.34
N LEU A 56 5.70 -9.94 -23.68
CA LEU A 56 5.83 -9.93 -22.22
C LEU A 56 5.31 -8.63 -21.61
N LEU A 57 4.78 -8.74 -20.40
CA LEU A 57 4.45 -7.61 -19.53
C LEU A 57 5.69 -7.25 -18.71
N VAL A 58 6.08 -5.97 -18.75
CA VAL A 58 7.23 -5.46 -18.00
C VAL A 58 6.88 -4.13 -17.35
N TRP A 59 7.48 -3.84 -16.20
CA TRP A 59 7.42 -2.49 -15.64
C TRP A 59 8.22 -1.53 -16.52
N ASP A 60 7.69 -0.32 -16.71
CA ASP A 60 8.45 0.79 -17.28
C ASP A 60 9.62 1.20 -16.37
N ARG A 61 10.39 2.22 -16.76
CA ARG A 61 11.59 2.64 -16.00
C ARG A 61 11.28 3.34 -14.68
N GLY A 62 10.01 3.52 -14.31
CA GLY A 62 9.60 4.26 -13.13
C GLY A 62 9.83 5.76 -13.26
N VAL A 63 8.78 6.55 -13.13
CA VAL A 63 8.90 8.01 -13.13
C VAL A 63 9.02 8.49 -11.69
N ALA A 64 10.10 9.20 -11.36
CA ALA A 64 10.28 9.81 -10.04
C ALA A 64 9.14 10.78 -9.74
N ILE A 65 8.40 10.51 -8.67
CA ILE A 65 7.36 11.41 -8.17
C ILE A 65 8.03 12.42 -7.24
N LYS A 66 8.24 13.65 -7.72
CA LYS A 66 8.51 14.78 -6.84
C LYS A 66 7.25 14.96 -5.96
N PRO A 67 7.35 15.11 -4.63
CA PRO A 67 6.21 15.48 -3.81
C PRO A 67 5.81 16.91 -4.20
N THR A 68 4.96 17.01 -5.20
CA THR A 68 4.26 18.22 -5.59
C THR A 68 2.94 18.22 -4.82
N PRO A 69 2.57 19.31 -4.14
CA PRO A 69 1.27 19.40 -3.49
C PRO A 69 0.17 19.12 -4.53
N THR A 70 -0.77 18.28 -4.13
CA THR A 70 -1.97 17.89 -4.87
C THR A 70 -2.55 19.10 -5.61
N PRO A 71 -2.67 19.08 -6.95
CA PRO A 71 -3.42 20.11 -7.64
C PRO A 71 -4.88 20.02 -7.18
N LYS A 72 -5.35 21.12 -6.60
CA LYS A 72 -6.77 21.39 -6.35
C LYS A 72 -7.54 21.13 -7.66
N PRO A 73 -8.56 20.26 -7.68
CA PRO A 73 -9.32 20.01 -8.90
C PRO A 73 -10.11 21.28 -9.26
N THR A 74 -9.76 21.89 -10.38
CA THR A 74 -10.61 22.87 -11.08
C THR A 74 -11.62 22.07 -11.92
N PRO A 75 -12.94 22.21 -11.70
CA PRO A 75 -13.95 21.51 -12.46
C PRO A 75 -14.17 22.17 -13.83
N SER A 76 -14.39 21.36 -14.88
CA SER A 76 -14.97 21.82 -16.13
C SER A 76 -16.35 21.19 -16.31
N ALA A 77 -17.36 22.06 -16.24
CA ALA A 77 -18.78 22.04 -16.66
C ALA A 77 -19.33 20.79 -17.40
N THR A 78 -20.60 20.37 -17.30
CA THR A 78 -21.83 20.82 -16.62
C THR A 78 -22.87 19.70 -16.81
N ALA A 79 -23.59 19.34 -15.76
CA ALA A 79 -25.02 19.04 -15.83
C ALA A 79 -25.62 19.30 -14.44
N SER A 80 -26.51 20.29 -14.39
CA SER A 80 -27.04 20.94 -13.21
C SER A 80 -28.04 20.07 -12.45
N ASN A 81 -27.89 19.95 -11.13
CA ASN A 81 -29.04 19.86 -10.20
C ASN A 81 -28.57 20.21 -8.77
N PRO A 82 -29.38 20.88 -7.93
CA PRO A 82 -28.86 21.74 -6.88
C PRO A 82 -28.29 20.97 -5.69
N SER A 83 -27.12 21.48 -5.27
CA SER A 83 -26.48 21.36 -3.97
C SER A 83 -27.45 21.13 -2.80
N ALA A 84 -27.51 19.89 -2.32
CA ALA A 84 -27.63 19.66 -0.89
C ALA A 84 -26.22 19.71 -0.32
N LYS A 85 -25.91 20.83 0.34
CA LYS A 85 -24.83 20.96 1.33
C LYS A 85 -24.73 19.64 2.12
N PRO A 86 -23.55 18.98 2.25
CA PRO A 86 -23.40 17.98 3.28
C PRO A 86 -23.39 18.75 4.59
N THR A 87 -24.59 19.07 5.09
CA THR A 87 -24.84 19.12 6.52
C THR A 87 -24.24 17.83 7.04
N ALA A 88 -23.30 17.95 7.98
CA ALA A 88 -22.81 16.82 8.75
C ALA A 88 -24.03 16.15 9.38
N SER A 89 -24.60 15.20 8.65
CA SER A 89 -25.50 14.21 9.17
C SER A 89 -24.64 13.48 10.16
N ALA A 90 -24.98 13.60 11.45
CA ALA A 90 -24.36 12.82 12.50
C ALA A 90 -24.67 11.35 12.21
N SER A 91 -23.91 10.74 11.31
CA SER A 91 -24.00 9.30 11.08
C SER A 91 -23.60 8.65 12.38
N ALA A 92 -24.48 7.80 12.90
CA ALA A 92 -24.32 7.18 14.20
C ALA A 92 -22.97 6.45 14.26
N LEU A 93 -22.02 7.06 14.98
CA LEU A 93 -20.71 6.48 15.21
C LEU A 93 -20.88 5.20 16.02
N THR A 94 -20.43 4.09 15.46
CA THR A 94 -20.47 2.80 16.14
C THR A 94 -19.08 2.50 16.69
N PHE A 95 -18.99 2.27 18.00
CA PHE A 95 -17.74 1.90 18.65
C PHE A 95 -17.26 0.52 18.19
N VAL A 96 -15.98 0.40 17.86
CA VAL A 96 -15.36 -0.85 17.41
C VAL A 96 -14.41 -1.41 18.47
N ALA A 97 -13.42 -0.63 18.88
CA ALA A 97 -12.37 -1.07 19.81
C ALA A 97 -11.65 0.12 20.43
N LYS A 98 -10.88 -0.14 21.50
CA LYS A 98 -9.87 0.82 21.96
C LYS A 98 -8.69 0.86 20.99
N SER A 99 -8.11 2.04 20.82
CA SER A 99 -6.98 2.26 19.93
C SER A 99 -5.77 1.40 20.30
N ASP A 100 -5.46 1.29 21.59
CA ASP A 100 -4.27 0.59 22.09
C ASP A 100 -4.33 -0.94 21.86
N GLU A 101 -5.50 -1.48 21.55
CA GLU A 101 -5.66 -2.91 21.27
C GLU A 101 -5.22 -3.31 19.85
N ILE A 102 -5.00 -2.34 18.96
CA ILE A 102 -4.65 -2.59 17.56
C ILE A 102 -3.18 -2.22 17.33
N VAL A 103 -2.30 -3.21 17.34
CA VAL A 103 -0.86 -2.94 17.12
C VAL A 103 -0.59 -2.60 15.65
N GLU A 104 0.37 -1.70 15.40
CA GLU A 104 0.85 -1.37 14.06
C GLU A 104 1.23 -2.63 13.27
N GLY A 105 0.73 -2.74 12.03
CA GLY A 105 0.95 -3.89 11.15
C GLY A 105 0.16 -5.14 11.49
N SER A 106 -0.63 -5.15 12.58
CA SER A 106 -1.48 -6.28 12.96
C SER A 106 -2.93 -6.07 12.55
N SER A 107 -3.64 -7.18 12.28
CA SER A 107 -5.08 -7.18 12.04
C SER A 107 -5.79 -7.93 13.15
N LYS A 108 -6.92 -7.39 13.63
CA LYS A 108 -7.79 -8.04 14.64
C LYS A 108 -9.21 -8.10 14.11
N VAL A 109 -9.83 -9.28 14.18
CA VAL A 109 -11.23 -9.48 13.80
C VAL A 109 -12.10 -9.32 15.04
N ILE A 110 -13.13 -8.49 14.95
CA ILE A 110 -13.97 -8.06 16.06
C ILE A 110 -15.44 -8.10 15.62
N GLU A 111 -16.31 -8.61 16.49
CA GLU A 111 -17.75 -8.47 16.33
C GLU A 111 -18.21 -7.15 16.96
N VAL A 112 -18.90 -6.34 16.17
CA VAL A 112 -19.45 -5.05 16.57
C VAL A 112 -20.95 -5.16 16.61
N LYS A 113 -21.56 -4.79 17.73
CA LYS A 113 -23.02 -4.76 17.92
C LYS A 113 -23.51 -3.31 17.94
N PRO A 114 -24.05 -2.78 16.82
CA PRO A 114 -24.61 -1.44 16.79
C PRO A 114 -25.92 -1.40 17.60
N ALA A 115 -26.26 -0.25 18.17
CA ALA A 115 -27.44 -0.11 19.02
C ALA A 115 -28.77 -0.44 18.32
N ASN A 116 -28.87 -0.14 17.02
CA ASN A 116 -30.10 -0.26 16.23
C ASN A 116 -29.94 -1.15 14.98
N ALA A 117 -28.94 -2.05 14.96
CA ALA A 117 -28.71 -2.94 13.82
C ALA A 117 -28.20 -4.31 14.27
N ALA A 118 -28.18 -5.26 13.33
CA ALA A 118 -27.58 -6.57 13.57
C ALA A 118 -26.07 -6.46 13.83
N SER A 119 -25.52 -7.44 14.57
CA SER A 119 -24.08 -7.57 14.72
C SER A 119 -23.39 -7.68 13.36
N ILE A 120 -22.24 -7.04 13.23
CA ILE A 120 -21.36 -7.15 12.07
C ILE A 120 -19.97 -7.59 12.51
N SER A 121 -19.28 -8.35 11.68
CA SER A 121 -17.88 -8.71 11.92
C SER A 121 -16.98 -7.81 11.08
N VAL A 122 -15.98 -7.21 11.71
CA VAL A 122 -15.03 -6.30 11.06
C VAL A 122 -13.58 -6.73 11.34
N ALA A 123 -12.70 -6.51 10.37
CA ALA A 123 -11.26 -6.64 10.54
C ALA A 123 -10.65 -5.24 10.65
N VAL A 124 -9.94 -4.99 11.75
CA VAL A 124 -9.29 -3.72 12.06
C VAL A 124 -7.79 -3.88 11.93
N THR A 125 -7.16 -3.06 11.11
CA THR A 125 -5.70 -3.05 10.92
C THR A 125 -5.16 -1.65 11.11
N ARG A 126 -4.00 -1.53 11.76
CA ARG A 126 -3.25 -0.28 11.83
C ARG A 126 -2.09 -0.27 10.84
N VAL A 127 -2.01 0.77 10.03
CA VAL A 127 -1.01 0.94 8.97
C VAL A 127 -0.54 2.39 8.92
N ASN A 128 0.75 2.61 9.14
CA ASN A 128 1.39 3.92 9.22
C ASN A 128 0.66 4.86 10.21
N GLY A 129 0.26 4.35 11.36
CA GLY A 129 -0.49 5.09 12.38
C GLY A 129 -1.97 5.35 12.06
N ALA A 130 -2.46 4.95 10.89
CA ALA A 130 -3.87 5.07 10.53
C ALA A 130 -4.61 3.74 10.68
N VAL A 131 -5.87 3.80 11.11
CA VAL A 131 -6.75 2.62 11.19
C VAL A 131 -7.48 2.38 9.88
N VAL A 132 -7.52 1.12 9.47
CA VAL A 132 -8.33 0.61 8.37
C VAL A 132 -9.32 -0.38 8.95
N VAL A 133 -10.61 -0.20 8.65
CA VAL A 133 -11.66 -1.13 9.06
C VAL A 133 -12.33 -1.71 7.83
N LEU A 134 -12.24 -3.01 7.67
CA LEU A 134 -12.84 -3.78 6.58
C LEU A 134 -13.95 -4.67 7.15
N SER A 135 -14.93 -5.03 6.34
CA SER A 135 -15.81 -6.16 6.67
C SER A 135 -14.97 -7.42 6.80
N ALA A 136 -15.22 -8.21 7.84
CA ALA A 136 -14.64 -9.54 7.97
C ALA A 136 -15.47 -10.62 7.26
N VAL A 137 -16.56 -10.25 6.57
CA VAL A 137 -17.42 -11.19 5.86
C VAL A 137 -16.87 -11.43 4.46
N CYS A 138 -16.43 -12.65 4.19
CA CYS A 138 -15.90 -13.05 2.89
C CYS A 138 -16.96 -12.91 1.80
N THR A 139 -16.62 -12.21 0.72
CA THR A 139 -17.52 -11.95 -0.42
C THR A 139 -17.81 -13.17 -1.30
N HIS A 140 -17.23 -14.34 -1.00
CA HIS A 140 -17.56 -15.59 -1.68
C HIS A 140 -18.90 -16.16 -1.20
N GLN A 141 -18.98 -16.51 0.09
CA GLN A 141 -20.13 -17.21 0.68
C GLN A 141 -20.47 -16.73 2.10
N GLY A 142 -19.86 -15.63 2.57
CA GLY A 142 -20.22 -15.02 3.85
C GLY A 142 -19.50 -15.56 5.09
N CYS A 143 -18.51 -16.45 4.96
CA CYS A 143 -17.69 -16.86 6.09
C CYS A 143 -16.90 -15.68 6.69
N VAL A 144 -16.70 -15.68 8.01
CA VAL A 144 -15.81 -14.71 8.66
C VAL A 144 -14.36 -15.05 8.31
N VAL A 145 -13.61 -14.06 7.85
CA VAL A 145 -12.17 -14.17 7.58
C VAL A 145 -11.36 -14.05 8.86
N GLU A 146 -10.18 -14.64 8.86
CA GLU A 146 -9.23 -14.61 9.96
C GLU A 146 -8.05 -13.70 9.61
N ALA A 147 -7.45 -13.10 10.63
CA ALA A 147 -6.22 -12.34 10.47
C ALA A 147 -5.02 -13.28 10.30
N ALA A 148 -4.33 -13.17 9.17
CA ALA A 148 -3.04 -13.82 8.93
C ALA A 148 -1.91 -12.77 8.96
N LYS A 149 -0.65 -13.22 8.85
CA LYS A 149 0.54 -12.34 8.99
C LYS A 149 0.51 -11.09 8.10
N SER A 150 -0.01 -11.19 6.88
CA SER A 150 0.01 -10.10 5.90
C SER A 150 -1.22 -10.08 4.98
N GLN A 151 -2.32 -10.69 5.40
CA GLN A 151 -3.60 -10.71 4.68
C GLN A 151 -4.74 -11.18 5.60
N LEU A 152 -5.96 -11.08 5.10
CA LEU A 152 -7.13 -11.71 5.71
C LEU A 152 -7.45 -13.00 4.92
N GLU A 153 -7.63 -14.12 5.60
CA GLU A 153 -7.84 -15.43 4.97
C GLU A 153 -9.20 -16.01 5.36
N CYS A 154 -9.94 -16.50 4.38
CA CYS A 154 -11.21 -17.19 4.58
C CYS A 154 -10.94 -18.68 4.80
N PRO A 155 -11.23 -19.24 5.99
CA PRO A 155 -10.94 -20.65 6.29
C PRO A 155 -11.80 -21.64 5.50
N CYS A 156 -12.94 -21.19 4.96
CA CYS A 156 -13.87 -22.07 4.25
C CYS A 156 -13.33 -22.59 2.90
N HIS A 157 -12.67 -21.73 2.13
CA HIS A 157 -12.25 -22.05 0.75
C HIS A 157 -10.92 -21.40 0.35
N GLY A 158 -10.20 -20.76 1.27
CA GLY A 158 -8.90 -20.16 1.02
C GLY A 158 -8.91 -18.87 0.19
N SER A 159 -10.04 -18.15 0.12
CA SER A 159 -10.02 -16.77 -0.41
C SER A 159 -9.17 -15.90 0.50
N SER A 160 -8.35 -15.04 -0.08
CA SER A 160 -7.56 -14.09 0.71
C SER A 160 -7.68 -12.66 0.20
N PHE A 161 -7.58 -11.72 1.13
CA PHE A 161 -7.81 -10.31 0.90
C PHE A 161 -6.67 -9.47 1.49
N ASN A 162 -6.34 -8.39 0.81
CA ASN A 162 -5.39 -7.41 1.31
C ASN A 162 -5.99 -6.64 2.49
N PHE A 163 -5.32 -6.71 3.64
CA PHE A 163 -5.80 -6.13 4.89
C PHE A 163 -5.84 -4.59 4.93
N THR A 164 -5.23 -3.90 3.95
CA THR A 164 -5.18 -2.43 3.89
C THR A 164 -6.26 -1.81 3.01
N ASN A 165 -6.78 -2.56 2.04
CA ASN A 165 -7.71 -2.05 1.04
C ASN A 165 -8.88 -2.99 0.70
N GLY A 166 -8.88 -4.23 1.22
CA GLY A 166 -9.94 -5.22 1.02
C GLY A 166 -9.90 -5.93 -0.33
N ASN A 167 -8.97 -5.58 -1.23
CA ASN A 167 -8.87 -6.22 -2.55
C ASN A 167 -8.56 -7.71 -2.41
N ILE A 168 -9.08 -8.48 -3.35
CA ILE A 168 -8.80 -9.92 -3.41
C ILE A 168 -7.36 -10.14 -3.85
N ASN A 169 -6.67 -10.97 -3.09
CA ASN A 169 -5.39 -11.55 -3.47
C ASN A 169 -5.59 -12.94 -4.08
N GLN A 170 -6.53 -13.73 -3.54
CA GLN A 170 -6.81 -15.10 -3.98
C GLN A 170 -8.31 -15.43 -3.95
N GLY A 171 -8.78 -16.11 -4.99
CA GLY A 171 -10.17 -16.59 -5.10
C GLY A 171 -10.46 -17.79 -4.18
N PRO A 172 -11.70 -18.32 -4.17
CA PRO A 172 -12.78 -18.10 -5.13
C PRO A 172 -13.53 -16.76 -5.09
N ALA A 173 -13.37 -15.94 -4.05
CA ALA A 173 -13.97 -14.59 -4.00
C ALA A 173 -13.64 -13.75 -5.24
N ARG A 174 -14.62 -12.95 -5.72
CA ARG A 174 -14.48 -12.07 -6.90
C ARG A 174 -14.78 -10.59 -6.65
N ALA A 175 -15.26 -10.24 -5.44
CA ALA A 175 -15.40 -8.85 -4.99
C ALA A 175 -14.48 -8.55 -3.79
N ALA A 176 -14.00 -7.31 -3.68
CA ALA A 176 -13.26 -6.83 -2.52
C ALA A 176 -14.14 -6.79 -1.26
N LEU A 177 -13.52 -6.88 -0.08
CA LEU A 177 -14.20 -6.62 1.19
C LEU A 177 -14.65 -5.17 1.26
N HIS A 178 -15.82 -4.92 1.84
CA HIS A 178 -16.30 -3.57 2.11
C HIS A 178 -15.35 -2.84 3.05
N LYS A 179 -15.03 -1.58 2.77
CA LYS A 179 -14.22 -0.71 3.63
C LYS A 179 -15.12 0.33 4.30
N TYR A 180 -15.15 0.31 5.63
CA TYR A 180 -15.89 1.27 6.42
C TYR A 180 -15.14 2.61 6.49
N VAL A 181 -15.89 3.70 6.65
CA VAL A 181 -15.33 4.98 7.07
C VAL A 181 -15.03 4.88 8.55
N ALA A 182 -13.74 4.90 8.89
CA ALA A 182 -13.27 4.80 10.27
C ALA A 182 -12.75 6.15 10.78
N SER A 183 -12.99 6.43 12.06
CA SER A 183 -12.42 7.55 12.78
C SER A 183 -11.81 7.08 14.09
N GLU A 184 -10.68 7.69 14.47
CA GLU A 184 -10.03 7.44 15.74
C GLU A 184 -10.08 8.73 16.56
N SER A 185 -10.65 8.67 17.77
CA SER A 185 -10.80 9.82 18.65
C SER A 185 -10.80 9.39 20.11
N ALA A 186 -10.14 10.17 20.97
CA ALA A 186 -10.07 9.92 22.41
C ALA A 186 -9.69 8.46 22.77
N GLY A 187 -8.73 7.87 22.04
CA GLY A 187 -8.26 6.50 22.28
C GLY A 187 -9.25 5.41 21.87
N SER A 188 -10.28 5.73 21.10
CA SER A 188 -11.30 4.80 20.63
C SER A 188 -11.47 4.86 19.11
N ILE A 189 -11.76 3.71 18.51
CA ILE A 189 -12.00 3.55 17.07
C ILE A 189 -13.51 3.44 16.85
N TYR A 190 -14.02 4.23 15.93
CA TYR A 190 -15.40 4.25 15.50
C TYR A 190 -15.52 4.02 14.00
N ILE A 191 -16.67 3.50 13.58
CA ILE A 191 -17.06 3.44 12.18
C ILE A 191 -18.41 4.08 11.95
N THR A 192 -18.61 4.51 10.71
CA THR A 192 -19.92 4.90 10.18
C THR A 192 -20.55 3.72 9.44
N LEU A 193 -21.82 3.43 9.76
CA LEU A 193 -22.65 2.43 9.09
C LEU A 193 -23.64 3.07 8.12
#